data_AF-A0A835UTR7-F1
#
_entry.id   AF-A0A835UTR7-F1
#
_cell.length_a   1.000
_cell.length_b   1.000
_cell.length_c   1.000
_cell.angle_alpha   90.00
_cell.angle_beta   90.00
_cell.angle_gamma   90.00
#
_symmetry.space_group_name_H-M   'P 1'
#
loop_
_entity.id
_entity.type
_entity.pdbx_description
1 polymer ?
#
loop_
_entity_poly.entity_id
_entity_poly.type
_entity_poly.pdbx_seq_one_letter_code
_entity_poly.pdbx_strand_id
1 'polypeptide(L)'
;MNSLSYEAKQDEAVKLALAVRSAVSLGNYVLFFRLYKSAPSLFTCLMDLHVEKMRFEAIKCMSKSYRPTVPVVYISQVLGFSNSAQTDADDGKGTSGQEDCEEWLRAHGAVLAVDSYGELQLDTKASSLTLYMPEPEDAVAHGDANLAVDDFLTRAS
;
A
#
# COMPACT_ATOMS: atom_id res chain seq x y z
N MET A 1 20.25 0.06 19.86
CA MET A 1 20.13 -0.76 18.64
C MET A 1 21.26 -1.78 18.62
N ASN A 2 20.95 -3.07 18.80
CA ASN A 2 21.93 -4.15 18.65
C ASN A 2 22.31 -4.27 17.17
N SER A 3 23.59 -4.09 16.85
CA SER A 3 24.08 -4.26 15.49
C SER A 3 23.99 -5.73 15.11
N LEU A 4 23.27 -6.04 14.02
CA LEU A 4 23.38 -7.35 13.36
C LEU A 4 24.83 -7.61 12.95
N SER A 5 25.29 -8.85 13.07
CA SER A 5 26.62 -9.25 12.58
C SER A 5 26.69 -9.11 11.05
N TYR A 6 27.91 -9.09 10.50
CA TYR A 6 28.10 -8.99 9.06
C TYR A 6 27.50 -10.20 8.33
N GLU A 7 27.67 -11.40 8.89
CA GLU A 7 27.17 -12.66 8.35
C GLU A 7 25.64 -12.69 8.36
N ALA A 8 25.02 -12.21 9.43
CA ALA A 8 23.56 -12.13 9.52
C ALA A 8 22.96 -11.21 8.45
N LYS A 9 23.67 -10.14 8.06
CA LYS A 9 23.23 -9.23 6.98
C LYS A 9 23.35 -9.83 5.58
N GLN A 10 24.04 -10.96 5.41
CA GLN A 10 24.17 -11.63 4.12
C GLN A 10 22.99 -12.56 3.81
N ASP A 11 22.18 -12.91 4.82
CA ASP A 11 20.98 -13.70 4.64
C ASP A 11 19.92 -12.95 3.82
N GLU A 12 19.30 -13.61 2.85
CA GLU A 12 18.33 -12.99 1.93
C GLU A 12 17.06 -12.53 2.63
N ALA A 13 16.60 -13.27 3.65
CA ALA A 13 15.45 -12.88 4.46
C ALA A 13 15.77 -11.62 5.29
N VAL A 14 16.99 -11.53 5.84
CA VAL A 14 17.45 -10.33 6.54
C VAL A 14 17.59 -9.14 5.60
N LYS A 15 18.13 -9.33 4.39
CA LYS A 15 18.20 -8.27 3.36
C LYS A 15 16.82 -7.76 2.99
N LEU A 16 15.86 -8.67 2.74
CA LEU A 16 14.48 -8.31 2.44
C LEU A 16 13.86 -7.52 3.60
N ALA A 17 13.98 -7.99 4.83
CA ALA A 17 13.45 -7.30 6.01
C ALA A 17 14.06 -5.89 6.20
N LEU A 18 15.37 -5.74 5.99
CA LEU A 18 16.05 -4.44 6.06
C LEU A 18 15.58 -3.49 4.93
N ALA A 19 15.39 -4.02 3.72
CA ALA A 19 14.91 -3.25 2.58
C ALA A 19 13.46 -2.80 2.78
N VAL A 20 12.58 -3.69 3.28
CA VAL A 20 11.18 -3.38 3.61
C VAL A 20 11.13 -2.31 4.71
N ARG A 21 11.88 -2.50 5.80
CA ARG A 21 11.98 -1.50 6.89
C ARG A 21 12.40 -0.14 6.34
N SER A 22 13.45 -0.10 5.51
CA SER A 22 13.92 1.15 4.91
C SER A 22 12.86 1.78 3.99
N ALA A 23 12.13 0.98 3.22
CA ALA A 23 11.09 1.47 2.33
C ALA A 23 9.94 2.11 3.13
N VAL A 24 9.50 1.46 4.22
CA VAL A 24 8.48 1.98 5.12
C VAL A 24 8.94 3.27 5.81
N SER A 25 10.14 3.28 6.42
CA SER A 25 10.66 4.45 7.14
C SER A 25 10.85 5.68 6.24
N LEU A 26 11.17 5.48 4.96
CA LEU A 26 11.33 6.55 3.98
C LEU A 26 10.03 6.91 3.24
N GLY A 27 8.93 6.20 3.47
CA GLY A 27 7.69 6.35 2.70
C GLY A 27 7.86 6.00 1.21
N ASN A 28 8.84 5.16 0.86
CA ASN A 28 9.12 4.75 -0.53
C ASN A 28 8.14 3.65 -0.96
N TYR A 29 6.92 4.06 -1.31
CA TYR A 29 5.83 3.17 -1.73
C TYR A 29 6.18 2.36 -2.99
N VAL A 30 6.94 2.92 -3.93
CA VAL A 30 7.35 2.20 -5.15
C VAL A 30 8.25 1.02 -4.80
N LEU A 31 9.26 1.23 -3.94
CA LEU A 31 10.13 0.15 -3.49
C LEU A 31 9.34 -0.86 -2.63
N PHE A 32 8.47 -0.39 -1.75
CA PHE A 32 7.66 -1.25 -0.90
C PHE A 32 6.80 -2.22 -1.71
N PHE A 33 6.00 -1.75 -2.67
CA PHE A 33 5.13 -2.62 -3.48
C PHE A 33 5.91 -3.51 -4.45
N ARG A 34 7.11 -3.08 -4.89
CA ARG A 34 8.03 -3.94 -5.64
C ARG A 34 8.55 -5.09 -4.78
N LEU A 35 8.96 -4.81 -3.54
CA LEU A 35 9.39 -5.83 -2.58
C LEU A 35 8.24 -6.77 -2.24
N TYR A 36 7.04 -6.22 -2.02
CA TYR A 36 5.81 -6.96 -1.73
C TYR A 36 5.53 -8.03 -2.80
N LYS A 37 5.59 -7.65 -4.08
CA LYS A 37 5.37 -8.57 -5.21
C LYS A 37 6.42 -9.69 -5.31
N SER A 38 7.65 -9.44 -4.85
CA SER A 38 8.76 -10.39 -4.92
C SER A 38 8.97 -11.22 -3.65
N ALA A 39 8.29 -10.86 -2.56
CA ALA A 39 8.52 -11.45 -1.25
C ALA A 39 7.91 -12.87 -1.18
N PRO A 40 8.56 -13.80 -0.44
CA PRO A 40 7.93 -15.08 -0.12
C PRO A 40 6.62 -14.88 0.66
N SER A 41 5.68 -15.81 0.55
CA SER A 41 4.32 -15.70 1.13
C SER A 41 4.26 -15.39 2.63
N LEU A 42 5.26 -15.80 3.40
CA LEU A 42 5.31 -15.47 4.83
C LEU A 42 5.69 -14.00 5.09
N PHE A 43 6.53 -13.40 4.24
CA PHE A 43 6.95 -12.01 4.37
C PHE A 43 5.84 -11.05 3.98
N THR A 44 5.01 -11.40 2.99
CA THR A 44 3.88 -10.58 2.58
C THR A 44 2.89 -10.38 3.72
N CYS A 45 2.63 -11.41 4.53
CA CYS A 45 1.77 -11.32 5.72
C CYS A 45 2.21 -10.22 6.71
N LEU A 46 3.52 -10.03 6.92
CA LEU A 46 4.01 -8.93 7.76
C LEU A 46 3.93 -7.57 7.06
N MET A 47 4.12 -7.55 5.74
CA MET A 47 4.00 -6.33 4.95
C MET A 47 2.55 -5.86 4.85
N ASP A 48 1.57 -6.76 4.87
CA ASP A 48 0.13 -6.45 4.82
C ASP A 48 -0.28 -5.44 5.90
N LEU A 49 0.33 -5.53 7.08
CA LEU A 49 0.15 -4.57 8.19
C LEU A 49 0.48 -3.12 7.80
N HIS A 50 1.32 -2.91 6.78
CA HIS A 50 1.74 -1.60 6.30
C HIS A 50 1.11 -1.22 4.96
N VAL A 51 0.46 -2.16 4.26
CA VAL A 51 -0.07 -1.92 2.90
C VAL A 51 -1.00 -0.72 2.90
N GLU A 52 -1.97 -0.68 3.81
CA GLU A 52 -2.99 0.37 3.85
C GLU A 52 -2.36 1.76 4.03
N LYS A 53 -1.51 1.89 5.07
CA LYS A 53 -0.79 3.13 5.36
C LYS A 53 0.11 3.57 4.20
N MET A 54 0.80 2.62 3.55
CA MET A 54 1.69 2.90 2.43
C MET A 54 0.91 3.36 1.19
N ARG A 55 -0.26 2.77 0.90
CA ARG A 55 -1.15 3.22 -0.19
C ARG A 55 -1.66 4.64 0.08
N PHE A 56 -2.10 4.90 1.31
CA PHE A 56 -2.62 6.22 1.68
C PHE A 56 -1.58 7.34 1.59
N GLU A 57 -0.38 7.12 2.16
CA GLU A 57 0.71 8.10 2.03
C GLU A 57 1.15 8.29 0.58
N ALA A 58 1.09 7.24 -0.25
CA ALA A 58 1.37 7.35 -1.67
C ALA A 58 0.36 8.25 -2.38
N ILE A 59 -0.95 8.06 -2.17
CA ILE A 59 -2.00 8.88 -2.80
C ILE A 59 -1.94 10.34 -2.35
N LYS A 60 -1.66 10.58 -1.07
CA LYS A 60 -1.44 11.92 -0.53
C LYS A 60 -0.22 12.60 -1.20
N CYS A 61 0.86 11.85 -1.42
CA CYS A 61 2.05 12.33 -2.13
C CYS A 61 1.75 12.60 -3.62
N MET A 62 1.08 11.66 -4.30
CA MET A 62 0.71 11.78 -5.71
C MET A 62 -0.21 12.99 -5.94
N SER A 63 -1.22 13.19 -5.10
CA SER A 63 -2.18 14.30 -5.22
C SER A 63 -1.53 15.68 -5.07
N LYS A 64 -0.36 15.77 -4.42
CA LYS A 64 0.40 17.02 -4.27
C LYS A 64 1.44 17.22 -5.37
N SER A 65 1.94 16.14 -5.95
CA SER A 65 3.11 16.16 -6.84
C SER A 65 2.74 16.12 -8.32
N TYR A 66 1.65 15.44 -8.68
CA TYR A 66 1.13 15.38 -10.05
C TYR A 66 0.02 16.40 -10.23
N ARG A 67 -0.09 17.01 -11.43
CA ARG A 67 -1.22 17.86 -11.84
C ARG A 67 -1.46 17.76 -13.35
N PRO A 68 -2.72 17.90 -13.83
CA PRO A 68 -3.94 18.00 -13.03
C PRO A 68 -4.49 16.64 -12.58
N THR A 69 -4.13 15.56 -13.28
CA THR A 69 -4.68 14.23 -13.03
C THR A 69 -3.62 13.14 -13.08
N VAL A 70 -3.94 11.95 -12.57
CA VAL A 70 -3.12 10.74 -12.67
C VAL A 70 -4.00 9.57 -13.09
N PRO A 71 -3.63 8.77 -14.11
CA PRO A 71 -4.43 7.61 -14.52
C PRO A 71 -4.55 6.56 -13.40
N VAL A 72 -5.77 6.07 -13.14
CA VAL A 72 -6.00 5.03 -12.12
C VAL A 72 -5.27 3.73 -12.46
N VAL A 73 -5.10 3.42 -13.76
CA VAL A 73 -4.28 2.29 -14.23
C VAL A 73 -2.83 2.40 -13.73
N TYR A 74 -2.25 3.60 -13.73
CA TYR A 74 -0.90 3.80 -13.23
C TYR A 74 -0.84 3.63 -11.70
N ILE A 75 -1.84 4.18 -11.01
CA ILE A 75 -1.95 4.05 -9.55
C ILE A 75 -2.07 2.58 -9.14
N SER A 76 -2.93 1.81 -9.82
CA SER A 76 -3.17 0.40 -9.50
C SER A 76 -1.90 -0.44 -9.64
N GLN A 77 -1.10 -0.16 -10.68
CA GLN A 77 0.19 -0.82 -10.91
C GLN A 77 1.24 -0.44 -9.84
N VAL A 78 1.35 0.84 -9.51
CA VAL A 78 2.36 1.34 -8.56
C VAL A 78 2.04 0.91 -7.13
N LEU A 79 0.75 0.86 -6.76
CA LEU A 79 0.28 0.55 -5.41
C LEU A 79 -0.07 -0.92 -5.19
N GLY A 80 0.32 -1.78 -6.13
CA GLY A 80 0.21 -3.23 -5.99
C GLY A 80 -1.23 -3.72 -5.85
N PHE A 81 -2.19 -3.10 -6.56
CA PHE A 81 -3.56 -3.63 -6.67
C PHE A 81 -3.66 -4.76 -7.72
N SER A 82 -2.60 -4.98 -8.51
CA SER A 82 -2.53 -6.13 -9.41
C SER A 82 -2.34 -7.42 -8.60
N ASN A 83 -3.45 -8.16 -8.42
CA ASN A 83 -3.53 -9.38 -7.62
C ASN A 83 -2.33 -10.32 -7.87
N SER A 84 -1.50 -10.54 -6.84
CA SER A 84 -0.51 -11.60 -6.84
C SER A 84 -0.95 -12.71 -5.89
N ALA A 85 -1.47 -13.78 -6.51
CA ALA A 85 -1.72 -15.12 -5.96
C ALA A 85 -3.09 -15.36 -5.30
N GLN A 86 -4.05 -15.82 -6.11
CA GLN A 86 -4.83 -17.01 -5.80
C GLN A 86 -5.07 -17.85 -7.08
N THR A 87 -4.46 -19.04 -7.06
CA THR A 87 -4.87 -20.35 -7.60
C THR A 87 -5.93 -20.45 -8.69
N ASP A 88 -5.53 -21.15 -9.77
CA ASP A 88 -6.26 -22.14 -10.56
C ASP A 88 -7.75 -21.90 -10.92
N ALA A 89 -7.96 -21.83 -12.23
CA ALA A 89 -9.23 -21.82 -12.97
C ALA A 89 -10.05 -20.52 -12.90
N ASP A 90 -10.13 -19.85 -14.04
CA ASP A 90 -11.38 -19.62 -14.79
C ASP A 90 -11.39 -18.26 -15.50
N ASP A 91 -12.07 -18.24 -16.64
CA ASP A 91 -12.08 -17.20 -17.67
C ASP A 91 -12.50 -15.80 -17.18
N GLY A 92 -11.81 -14.76 -17.70
CA GLY A 92 -12.45 -13.45 -17.92
C GLY A 92 -11.75 -12.20 -17.38
N LYS A 93 -11.05 -11.51 -18.29
CA LYS A 93 -10.81 -10.05 -18.33
C LYS A 93 -9.97 -9.43 -17.18
N GLY A 94 -8.76 -8.98 -17.52
CA GLY A 94 -7.80 -8.35 -16.60
C GLY A 94 -8.18 -6.93 -16.11
N THR A 95 -9.36 -6.76 -15.52
CA THR A 95 -9.83 -5.49 -14.93
C THR A 95 -9.85 -5.48 -13.40
N SER A 96 -9.69 -6.62 -12.73
CA SER A 96 -9.87 -6.73 -11.27
C SER A 96 -9.03 -5.73 -10.46
N GLY A 97 -7.72 -5.64 -10.72
CA GLY A 97 -6.86 -4.76 -9.95
C GLY A 97 -7.09 -3.26 -10.20
N GLN A 98 -7.72 -2.88 -11.31
CA GLN A 98 -8.13 -1.50 -11.54
C GLN A 98 -9.43 -1.18 -10.81
N GLU A 99 -10.37 -2.12 -10.80
CA GLU A 99 -11.64 -2.01 -10.07
C GLU A 99 -11.38 -1.93 -8.55
N ASP A 100 -10.53 -2.80 -8.00
CA ASP A 100 -10.12 -2.78 -6.58
C ASP A 100 -9.46 -1.43 -6.21
N CYS A 101 -8.64 -0.89 -7.12
CA CYS A 101 -7.99 0.39 -6.92
C CYS A 101 -8.99 1.55 -6.94
N GLU A 102 -9.95 1.53 -7.87
CA GLU A 102 -11.02 2.51 -7.92
C GLU A 102 -11.85 2.51 -6.63
N GLU A 103 -12.31 1.33 -6.19
CA GLU A 103 -13.11 1.19 -4.97
C GLU A 103 -12.36 1.72 -3.75
N TRP A 104 -11.10 1.29 -3.59
CA TRP A 104 -10.24 1.75 -2.51
C TRP A 104 -10.05 3.26 -2.54
N LEU A 105 -9.78 3.85 -3.71
CA LEU A 105 -9.62 5.29 -3.87
C LEU A 105 -10.87 6.06 -3.44
N ARG A 106 -12.06 5.60 -3.85
CA ARG A 106 -13.34 6.23 -3.48
C ARG A 106 -13.61 6.13 -1.98
N ALA A 107 -13.35 4.97 -1.38
CA ALA A 107 -13.47 4.76 0.07
C ALA A 107 -12.56 5.71 0.88
N HIS A 108 -11.42 6.10 0.31
CA HIS A 108 -10.46 7.03 0.90
C HIS A 108 -10.74 8.51 0.59
N GLY A 109 -11.88 8.82 -0.01
CA GLY A 109 -12.26 10.19 -0.35
C GLY A 109 -11.55 10.76 -1.58
N ALA A 110 -10.96 9.93 -2.44
CA ALA A 110 -10.39 10.40 -3.70
C ALA A 110 -11.50 10.79 -4.70
N VAL A 111 -11.24 11.83 -5.47
CA VAL A 111 -12.14 12.31 -6.53
C VAL A 111 -11.64 11.79 -7.86
N LEU A 112 -12.45 10.96 -8.53
CA LEU A 112 -12.14 10.36 -9.81
C LEU A 112 -12.99 10.97 -10.92
N ALA A 113 -12.39 11.19 -12.08
CA ALA A 113 -13.05 11.68 -13.28
C ALA A 113 -12.65 10.84 -14.48
N VAL A 114 -13.54 10.72 -15.46
CA VAL A 114 -13.22 10.08 -16.74
C VAL A 114 -12.74 11.16 -17.70
N ASP A 115 -11.61 10.93 -18.37
CA ASP A 115 -11.09 11.87 -19.36
C ASP A 115 -11.81 11.75 -20.71
N SER A 116 -11.41 12.58 -21.67
CA SER A 116 -11.98 12.58 -23.02
C SER A 116 -11.74 11.28 -23.81
N TYR A 117 -10.83 10.43 -23.37
CA TYR A 117 -10.51 9.13 -23.97
C TYR A 117 -11.25 7.97 -23.30
N GLY A 118 -12.02 8.23 -22.23
CA GLY A 118 -12.72 7.20 -21.47
C GLY A 118 -11.88 6.56 -20.37
N GLU A 119 -10.68 7.09 -20.08
CA GLU A 119 -9.80 6.55 -19.05
C GLU A 119 -10.12 7.17 -17.68
N LEU A 120 -10.09 6.33 -16.63
CA LEU A 120 -10.33 6.78 -15.27
C LEU A 120 -9.10 7.48 -14.71
N GLN A 121 -9.29 8.70 -14.23
CA GLN A 121 -8.26 9.60 -13.74
C GLN A 121 -8.55 10.02 -12.29
N LEU A 122 -7.51 10.06 -11.46
CA LEU A 122 -7.53 10.73 -10.16
C LEU A 122 -7.41 12.25 -10.37
N ASP A 123 -8.41 13.03 -9.93
CA ASP A 123 -8.29 14.49 -9.84
C ASP A 123 -7.42 14.85 -8.64
N THR A 124 -6.16 15.20 -8.90
CA THR A 124 -5.17 15.46 -7.86
C THR A 124 -5.52 16.67 -6.99
N LYS A 125 -6.15 17.69 -7.59
CA LYS A 125 -6.48 18.93 -6.88
C LYS A 125 -7.68 18.69 -5.97
N ALA A 126 -8.75 18.11 -6.49
CA ALA A 126 -9.96 17.84 -5.73
C ALA A 126 -9.70 16.81 -4.62
N SER A 127 -8.97 15.74 -4.94
CA SER A 127 -8.61 14.70 -3.96
C SER A 127 -7.76 15.23 -2.82
N SER A 128 -6.86 16.20 -3.07
CA SER A 128 -5.96 16.71 -2.01
C SER A 128 -6.67 17.27 -0.77
N LEU A 129 -7.94 17.67 -0.89
CA LEU A 129 -8.75 18.24 0.19
C LEU A 129 -9.68 17.23 0.86
N THR A 130 -9.96 16.11 0.21
CA THR A 130 -11.00 15.15 0.62
C THR A 130 -10.43 13.80 1.05
N LEU A 131 -9.13 13.56 0.84
CA LEU A 131 -8.47 12.32 1.25
C LEU A 131 -8.49 12.12 2.78
N TYR A 132 -8.96 10.95 3.20
CA TYR A 132 -8.91 10.51 4.60
C TYR A 132 -8.63 9.00 4.66
N MET A 133 -8.13 8.54 5.80
CA MET A 133 -7.98 7.12 6.09
C MET A 133 -9.22 6.70 6.89
N PRO A 134 -10.08 5.81 6.37
CA PRO A 134 -11.24 5.30 7.09
C PRO A 134 -10.84 4.65 8.42
N GLU A 135 -11.74 4.66 9.39
CA GLU A 135 -11.54 3.88 10.62
C GLU A 135 -11.66 2.39 10.29
N PRO A 136 -10.79 1.53 10.85
CA PRO A 136 -10.85 0.10 10.59
C PRO A 136 -12.19 -0.46 11.09
N GLU A 137 -12.93 -1.12 10.20
CA GLU A 137 -14.25 -1.71 10.48
C GLU A 137 -14.20 -2.79 11.59
N ASP A 138 -13.07 -3.46 11.74
CA ASP A 138 -12.76 -4.45 12.78
C ASP A 138 -12.13 -3.84 14.04
N ALA A 139 -12.39 -2.57 14.34
CA ALA A 139 -12.08 -1.99 15.65
C ALA A 139 -12.98 -2.62 16.73
N VAL A 140 -12.78 -3.91 17.01
CA VAL A 140 -13.30 -4.56 18.20
C VAL A 140 -12.68 -3.80 19.36
N ALA A 141 -13.50 -3.22 20.24
CA ALA A 141 -13.05 -2.58 21.46
C ALA A 141 -12.39 -3.62 22.37
N HIS A 142 -11.16 -4.02 22.06
CA HIS A 142 -10.32 -4.76 22.96
C HIS A 142 -10.01 -3.80 24.10
N GLY A 143 -10.71 -3.96 25.22
CA GLY A 143 -10.46 -3.22 26.47
C GLY A 143 -9.06 -3.47 27.06
N ASP A 144 -8.15 -4.10 26.32
CA ASP A 144 -6.75 -4.30 26.67
C ASP A 144 -5.87 -3.61 25.61
N ALA A 145 -5.29 -2.49 26.01
CA ALA A 145 -4.42 -1.67 25.17
C ALA A 145 -3.17 -2.43 24.67
N ASN A 146 -2.77 -3.53 25.31
CA ASN A 146 -1.57 -4.29 24.91
C ASN A 146 -1.78 -5.19 23.67
N LEU A 147 -3.02 -5.38 23.22
CA LEU A 147 -3.34 -6.18 22.02
C LEU A 147 -3.36 -5.36 20.73
N ALA A 148 -3.26 -4.03 20.81
CA ALA A 148 -3.16 -3.18 19.65
C ALA A 148 -1.78 -3.36 18.97
N VAL A 149 -1.78 -3.91 17.76
CA VAL A 149 -0.55 -4.16 16.98
C VAL A 149 0.26 -2.88 16.73
N ASP A 150 -0.42 -1.73 16.60
CA ASP A 150 0.21 -0.42 16.45
C ASP A 150 1.02 -0.01 17.70
N ASP A 151 0.55 -0.36 18.90
CA ASP A 151 1.22 -0.05 20.17
C ASP A 151 2.47 -0.92 20.35
N PHE A 152 2.42 -2.17 19.87
CA PHE A 152 3.57 -3.07 19.85
C PHE A 152 4.72 -2.55 18.96
N LEU A 153 4.39 -2.02 17.77
CA LEU A 153 5.39 -1.54 16.81
C LEU A 153 5.96 -0.15 17.16
N THR A 154 5.17 0.71 17.80
CA THR A 154 5.61 2.05 18.24
C THR A 154 6.53 2.02 19.46
N ARG A 155 6.49 0.96 20.28
CA ARG A 155 7.38 0.80 21.45
C ARG A 155 8.86 0.58 21.12
N ALA A 156 9.20 0.36 19.85
CA ALA A 156 10.57 0.04 19.42
C ALA A 156 11.31 1.20 18.72
N SER A 157 10.71 2.38 18.60
CA SER A 157 11.34 3.59 18.04
C SER A 157 12.05 4.44 19.09
#